data_AF-A0A3M1QH31-F1
#
_entry.id   AF-A0A3M1QH31-F1
#
_cell.length_a   1.000
_cell.length_b   1.000
_cell.length_c   1.000
_cell.angle_alpha   90.00
_cell.angle_beta   90.00
_cell.angle_gamma   90.00
#
_symmetry.space_group_name_H-M   'P 1'
#
loop_
_entity.id
_entity.type
_entity.pdbx_description
1 polymer ?
#
loop_
_entity_poly.entity_id
_entity_poly.type
_entity_poly.pdbx_seq_one_letter_code
_entity_poly.pdbx_strand_id
1 'polypeptide(L)'
;KYAVRCGGAWNHRTGLFDAVLIKDNHLAGLSASDVGVVLRRWLDRVTALPRPPAFVEVEVDTLEQLRAVLRVDRVDIVLLDNYSVEQLQSAVRLRDEVCASKRPLLEASGGVTLETIATIAATGVDRISVGALTHSAACLDLSLEVA
;
A
#
# COMPACT_ATOMS: atom_id res chain seq x y z
N LYS A 1 7.68 -13.85 -7.37
CA LYS A 1 6.95 -12.85 -8.20
C LYS A 1 6.31 -13.46 -9.45
N TYR A 2 7.01 -14.22 -10.30
CA TYR A 2 6.38 -14.86 -11.47
C TYR A 2 5.18 -15.75 -11.10
N ALA A 3 5.34 -16.67 -10.14
CA ALA A 3 4.24 -17.53 -9.66
C ALA A 3 3.01 -16.75 -9.18
N VAL A 4 3.20 -15.61 -8.53
CA VAL A 4 2.10 -14.71 -8.09
C VAL A 4 1.33 -14.15 -9.30
N ARG A 5 2.03 -13.78 -10.39
CA ARG A 5 1.39 -13.37 -11.64
C ARG A 5 0.65 -14.52 -12.32
N CYS A 6 1.23 -15.72 -12.34
CA CYS A 6 0.57 -16.91 -12.87
C CYS A 6 -0.74 -17.22 -12.13
N GLY A 7 -0.77 -16.99 -10.81
CA GLY A 7 -1.97 -17.11 -9.98
C GLY A 7 -3.00 -15.98 -10.13
N GLY A 8 -2.77 -15.01 -11.02
CA GLY A 8 -3.70 -13.91 -11.32
C GLY A 8 -3.52 -12.64 -10.48
N ALA A 9 -2.68 -12.66 -9.45
CA ALA A 9 -2.37 -11.46 -8.65
C ALA A 9 -1.38 -10.54 -9.36
N TRP A 10 -1.18 -9.32 -8.86
CA TRP A 10 -0.25 -8.33 -9.43
C TRP A 10 1.03 -8.24 -8.62
N ASN A 11 2.14 -7.98 -9.29
CA ASN A 11 3.38 -7.68 -8.60
C ASN A 11 3.36 -6.24 -8.09
N HIS A 12 3.68 -6.06 -6.81
CA HIS A 12 4.07 -4.76 -6.26
C HIS A 12 5.49 -4.38 -6.74
N ARG A 13 6.10 -3.33 -6.16
CA ARG A 13 7.49 -2.90 -6.50
C ARG A 13 8.50 -4.05 -6.48
N THR A 14 9.39 -4.10 -7.46
CA THR A 14 10.39 -5.17 -7.63
C THR A 14 11.53 -5.07 -6.61
N GLY A 15 11.95 -3.85 -6.29
CA GLY A 15 12.98 -3.55 -5.31
C GLY A 15 12.94 -2.07 -4.92
N LEU A 16 13.88 -1.62 -4.09
CA LEU A 16 13.94 -0.24 -3.61
C LEU A 16 14.18 0.80 -4.71
N PHE A 17 14.74 0.39 -5.85
CA PHE A 17 14.99 1.25 -7.01
C PHE A 17 13.76 1.46 -7.92
N ASP A 18 12.69 0.69 -7.72
CA ASP A 18 11.55 0.62 -8.63
C ASP A 18 10.46 1.65 -8.27
N ALA A 19 10.16 1.77 -6.98
CA ALA A 19 9.16 2.69 -6.46
C ALA A 19 9.55 3.21 -5.06
N VAL A 20 9.10 4.41 -4.74
CA VAL A 20 9.30 5.02 -3.43
C VAL A 20 8.19 4.55 -2.50
N LEU A 21 8.56 3.95 -1.36
CA LEU A 21 7.64 3.60 -0.27
C LEU A 21 8.13 4.29 1.00
N ILE A 22 7.36 5.25 1.47
CA ILE A 22 7.61 5.97 2.72
C ILE A 22 6.88 5.22 3.84
N LYS A 23 7.64 4.44 4.60
CA LYS A 23 7.15 3.66 5.74
C LYS A 23 6.97 4.51 7.01
N ASP A 24 6.23 3.94 7.96
CA ASP A 24 6.12 4.36 9.37
C ASP A 24 7.46 4.84 9.98
N ASN A 25 8.53 4.08 9.77
CA ASN A 25 9.86 4.36 10.32
C ASN A 25 10.47 5.66 9.77
N HIS A 26 10.08 6.11 8.58
CA HIS A 26 10.52 7.41 8.05
C HIS A 26 9.72 8.56 8.66
N LEU A 27 8.43 8.33 8.94
CA LEU A 27 7.53 9.31 9.57
C LEU A 27 7.70 9.37 11.10
N ALA A 28 8.42 8.41 11.69
CA ALA A 28 8.67 8.33 13.12
C ALA A 28 9.20 9.65 13.69
N GLY A 29 8.55 10.13 14.76
CA GLY A 29 8.90 11.38 15.44
C GLY A 29 8.31 12.65 14.81
N LEU A 30 7.59 12.54 13.69
CA LEU A 30 6.81 13.65 13.14
C LEU A 30 5.44 13.72 13.81
N SER A 31 4.96 14.93 14.12
CA SER A 31 3.56 15.13 14.45
C SER A 31 2.69 14.94 13.20
N ALA A 32 1.41 14.61 13.37
CA ALA A 32 0.49 14.48 12.23
C ALA A 32 0.38 15.78 11.41
N SER A 33 0.52 16.95 12.05
CA SER A 33 0.61 18.24 11.37
C SER A 33 1.87 18.41 10.51
N ASP A 34 2.99 17.79 10.91
CA ASP A 34 4.25 17.90 10.19
C ASP A 34 4.33 16.94 8.99
N VAL A 35 3.64 15.79 9.07
CA VAL A 35 3.66 14.74 8.02
C VAL A 35 3.42 15.34 6.64
N GLY A 36 2.37 16.15 6.47
CA GLY A 36 2.06 16.73 5.16
C GLY A 36 3.12 17.70 4.62
N VAL A 37 3.76 18.48 5.51
CA VAL A 37 4.83 19.43 5.13
C VAL A 37 6.10 18.69 4.75
N VAL A 38 6.51 17.72 5.58
CA VAL A 38 7.71 16.93 5.37
C VAL A 38 7.56 16.06 4.12
N LEU A 39 6.40 15.44 3.93
CA LEU A 39 6.11 14.62 2.77
C LEU A 39 6.22 15.44 1.48
N ARG A 40 5.63 16.64 1.40
CA ARG A 40 5.79 17.52 0.23
C ARG A 40 7.26 17.78 -0.10
N ARG A 41 8.08 18.10 0.90
CA ARG A 41 9.52 18.33 0.72
C ARG A 41 10.27 17.09 0.21
N TRP A 42 9.91 15.90 0.69
CA TRP A 42 10.48 14.65 0.20
C TRP A 42 10.07 14.38 -1.24
N LEU A 43 8.80 14.61 -1.60
CA LEU A 43 8.30 14.42 -2.95
C LEU A 43 8.92 15.40 -3.96
N ASP A 44 9.25 16.62 -3.54
CA ASP A 44 10.01 17.56 -4.39
C ASP A 44 11.40 17.00 -4.74
N ARG A 45 12.04 16.25 -3.83
CA ARG A 45 13.30 15.54 -4.15
C ARG A 45 13.08 14.36 -5.07
N VAL A 46 11.99 13.61 -4.88
CA VAL A 46 11.64 12.47 -5.74
C VAL A 46 11.40 12.93 -7.17
N THR A 47 10.70 14.05 -7.36
CA THR A 47 10.45 14.62 -8.70
C THR A 47 11.70 15.15 -9.40
N ALA A 48 12.74 15.50 -8.63
CA ALA A 48 14.04 15.91 -9.17
C ALA A 48 14.97 14.74 -9.53
N LEU A 49 14.56 13.49 -9.30
CA LEU A 49 15.38 12.33 -9.65
C LEU A 49 15.52 12.20 -11.19
N PRO A 50 16.70 11.81 -11.70
CA PRO A 50 16.91 11.62 -13.14
C PRO A 50 15.99 10.56 -13.75
N ARG A 51 15.60 9.57 -12.93
CA ARG A 51 14.66 8.52 -13.29
C ARG A 51 13.47 8.59 -12.32
N PRO A 52 12.25 8.87 -12.80
CA PRO A 52 11.08 8.87 -11.94
C PRO A 52 10.78 7.45 -11.43
N PRO A 53 10.30 7.31 -10.18
CA PRO A 53 9.83 6.02 -9.69
C PRO A 53 8.57 5.59 -10.44
N ALA A 54 8.27 4.28 -10.42
CA ALA A 54 7.04 3.75 -10.99
C ALA A 54 5.78 4.30 -10.28
N PHE A 55 5.87 4.51 -8.96
CA PHE A 55 4.87 5.15 -8.14
C PHE A 55 5.48 5.62 -6.81
N VAL A 56 4.75 6.46 -6.10
CA VAL A 56 5.00 6.86 -4.71
C VAL A 56 3.90 6.29 -3.83
N GLU A 57 4.30 5.53 -2.82
CA GLU A 57 3.43 4.99 -1.79
C GLU A 57 3.82 5.50 -0.41
N VAL A 58 2.82 5.75 0.44
CA VAL A 58 3.02 6.18 1.82
C VAL A 58 2.23 5.26 2.75
N GLU A 59 2.92 4.69 3.74
CA GLU A 59 2.35 3.86 4.79
C GLU A 59 1.89 4.74 5.94
N VAL A 60 0.68 4.50 6.42
CA VAL A 60 0.09 5.22 7.55
C VAL A 60 -0.50 4.23 8.55
N ASP A 61 -0.38 4.56 9.83
CA ASP A 61 -0.88 3.76 10.96
C ASP A 61 -2.18 4.32 11.57
N THR A 62 -2.53 5.56 11.24
CA THR A 62 -3.63 6.30 11.86
C THR A 62 -4.44 7.12 10.85
N LEU A 63 -5.74 7.30 11.12
CA LEU A 63 -6.61 8.13 10.28
C LEU A 63 -6.16 9.61 10.23
N GLU A 64 -5.45 10.09 11.25
CA GLU A 64 -4.90 11.44 11.28
C GLU A 64 -3.75 11.60 10.29
N GLN A 65 -2.81 10.64 10.27
CA GLN A 65 -1.76 10.58 9.25
C GLN A 65 -2.36 10.45 7.85
N LEU A 66 -3.35 9.56 7.67
CA LEU A 66 -4.07 9.42 6.41
C LEU A 66 -4.63 10.78 5.94
N ARG A 67 -5.31 11.52 6.83
CA ARG A 67 -5.86 12.84 6.50
C ARG A 67 -4.78 13.84 6.07
N ALA A 68 -3.60 13.79 6.69
CA ALA A 68 -2.47 14.63 6.30
C ALA A 68 -1.92 14.24 4.92
N VAL A 69 -1.75 12.94 4.67
CA VAL A 69 -1.23 12.39 3.41
C VAL A 69 -2.19 12.64 2.24
N LEU A 70 -3.50 12.50 2.44
CA LEU A 70 -4.52 12.75 1.41
C LEU A 70 -4.54 14.20 0.89
N ARG A 71 -3.97 15.15 1.65
CA ARG A 71 -3.83 16.56 1.25
C ARG A 71 -2.50 16.85 0.54
N VAL A 72 -1.69 15.82 0.29
CA VAL A 72 -0.42 15.93 -0.40
C VAL A 72 -0.56 15.36 -1.80
N ASP A 73 -0.35 16.22 -2.80
CA ASP A 73 -0.31 15.80 -4.19
C ASP A 73 0.93 14.92 -4.46
N ARG A 74 0.83 14.07 -5.50
CA ARG A 74 1.90 13.17 -5.98
C ARG A 74 2.14 11.93 -5.10
N VAL A 75 1.19 11.62 -4.20
CA VAL A 75 1.07 10.27 -3.62
C VAL A 75 0.14 9.46 -4.51
N ASP A 76 0.60 8.31 -5.00
CA ASP A 76 -0.17 7.45 -5.89
C ASP A 76 -0.95 6.40 -5.10
N ILE A 77 -0.37 5.89 -4.01
CA ILE A 77 -0.93 4.84 -3.15
C ILE A 77 -0.75 5.22 -1.67
N VAL A 78 -1.77 4.98 -0.86
CA VAL A 78 -1.66 5.03 0.61
C VAL A 78 -1.88 3.63 1.16
N LEU A 79 -0.86 3.10 1.83
CA LEU A 79 -0.85 1.79 2.46
C LEU A 79 -1.41 1.90 3.89
N LEU A 80 -2.51 1.20 4.15
CA LEU A 80 -3.19 1.11 5.43
C LEU A 80 -2.74 -0.17 6.13
N ASP A 81 -1.76 -0.06 7.03
CA ASP A 81 -1.15 -1.23 7.67
C ASP A 81 -1.92 -1.67 8.94
N ASN A 82 -2.35 -2.92 8.98
CA ASN A 82 -3.06 -3.55 10.10
C ASN A 82 -4.35 -2.83 10.55
N TYR A 83 -5.06 -2.19 9.62
CA TYR A 83 -6.36 -1.57 9.91
C TYR A 83 -7.47 -2.63 10.09
N SER A 84 -8.36 -2.40 11.05
CA SER A 84 -9.62 -3.13 11.17
C SER A 84 -10.56 -2.82 9.99
N VAL A 85 -11.58 -3.65 9.77
CA VAL A 85 -12.59 -3.44 8.72
C VAL A 85 -13.28 -2.07 8.86
N GLU A 86 -13.60 -1.67 10.09
CA GLU A 86 -14.23 -0.37 10.38
C GLU A 86 -13.27 0.80 10.08
N GLN A 87 -11.98 0.63 10.39
CA GLN A 87 -10.96 1.62 10.08
C GLN A 87 -10.76 1.75 8.57
N LEU A 88 -10.72 0.63 7.83
CA LEU A 88 -10.64 0.62 6.37
C LEU A 88 -11.83 1.34 5.72
N GLN A 89 -13.05 1.04 6.15
CA GLN A 89 -14.24 1.75 5.67
C GLN A 89 -14.18 3.25 5.97
N SER A 90 -13.66 3.62 7.14
CA SER A 90 -13.47 5.03 7.52
C SER A 90 -12.40 5.71 6.68
N ALA A 91 -11.32 5.00 6.34
CA ALA A 91 -10.27 5.46 5.45
C ALA A 91 -10.78 5.71 4.03
N VAL A 92 -11.59 4.78 3.48
CA VAL A 92 -12.23 4.92 2.17
C VAL A 92 -13.15 6.14 2.13
N ARG A 93 -14.04 6.28 3.12
CA ARG A 93 -14.91 7.48 3.24
C ARG A 93 -14.09 8.76 3.30
N LEU A 94 -13.06 8.81 4.15
CA LEU A 94 -12.20 9.97 4.28
C LEU A 94 -11.50 10.33 2.97
N ARG A 95 -11.00 9.34 2.23
CA ARG A 95 -10.36 9.52 0.93
C ARG A 95 -11.34 10.11 -0.08
N ASP A 96 -12.56 9.59 -0.13
CA ASP A 96 -13.60 10.06 -1.06
C ASP A 96 -14.12 11.46 -0.69
N GLU A 97 -14.19 11.80 0.60
CA GLU A 97 -14.56 13.15 1.06
C GLU A 97 -13.48 14.20 0.76
N VAL A 98 -12.20 13.85 0.94
CA VAL A 98 -11.09 14.80 0.80
C VAL A 98 -10.66 14.97 -0.66
N CYS A 99 -10.74 13.91 -1.49
CA CYS A 99 -10.21 13.89 -2.85
C CYS A 99 -11.33 13.83 -3.91
N ALA A 100 -11.69 14.96 -4.50
CA ALA A 100 -12.79 15.05 -5.48
C ALA A 100 -12.42 14.67 -6.93
N SER A 101 -11.15 14.73 -7.34
CA SER A 101 -10.75 14.52 -8.74
C SER A 101 -9.62 13.51 -8.90
N LYS A 102 -8.44 13.78 -8.32
CA LYS A 102 -7.32 12.86 -8.27
C LYS A 102 -7.18 12.33 -6.86
N ARG A 103 -7.44 11.03 -6.70
CA ARG A 103 -7.42 10.37 -5.40
C ARG A 103 -6.37 9.26 -5.41
N PRO A 104 -5.52 9.15 -4.39
CA PRO A 104 -4.61 8.02 -4.28
C PRO A 104 -5.41 6.73 -4.11
N LEU A 105 -4.83 5.64 -4.59
CA LEU A 105 -5.36 4.29 -4.32
C LEU A 105 -5.15 3.98 -2.84
N LEU A 106 -6.12 3.30 -2.22
CA LEU A 106 -5.94 2.75 -0.89
C LEU A 106 -5.55 1.28 -1.00
N GLU A 107 -4.44 0.91 -0.36
CA GLU A 107 -3.95 -0.46 -0.28
C GLU A 107 -4.06 -0.95 1.17
N ALA A 108 -4.79 -2.04 1.42
CA ALA A 108 -4.80 -2.69 2.72
C ALA A 108 -3.64 -3.69 2.84
N SER A 109 -2.96 -3.71 3.98
CA SER A 109 -1.87 -4.64 4.28
C SER A 109 -1.92 -5.09 5.75
N GLY A 110 -1.20 -6.17 6.05
CA GLY A 110 -1.10 -6.72 7.40
C GLY A 110 -2.17 -7.77 7.69
N GLY A 111 -1.75 -8.95 8.18
CA GLY A 111 -2.67 -9.99 8.68
C GLY A 111 -3.68 -10.57 7.67
N VAL A 112 -3.53 -10.33 6.37
CA VAL A 112 -4.50 -10.80 5.36
C VAL A 112 -4.44 -12.32 5.18
N THR A 113 -5.60 -12.95 5.28
CA THR A 113 -5.81 -14.40 5.08
C THR A 113 -6.89 -14.67 4.03
N LEU A 114 -7.04 -15.93 3.61
CA LEU A 114 -8.07 -16.31 2.64
C LEU A 114 -9.49 -16.06 3.18
N GLU A 115 -9.69 -16.19 4.48
CA GLU A 115 -10.96 -15.97 5.17
C GLU A 115 -11.31 -14.49 5.29
N THR A 116 -10.30 -13.62 5.42
CA THR A 116 -10.49 -12.19 5.68
C THR A 116 -10.48 -11.34 4.40
N ILE A 117 -9.83 -11.80 3.33
CA ILE A 117 -9.61 -11.01 2.10
C ILE A 117 -10.90 -10.50 1.45
N ALA A 118 -11.97 -11.31 1.46
CA ALA A 118 -13.26 -10.91 0.89
C ALA A 118 -13.90 -9.76 1.67
N THR A 119 -13.85 -9.82 3.00
CA THR A 119 -14.36 -8.76 3.88
C THR A 119 -13.54 -7.48 3.73
N ILE A 120 -12.21 -7.59 3.63
CA ILE A 120 -11.32 -6.45 3.37
C ILE A 120 -11.68 -5.82 2.01
N ALA A 121 -11.84 -6.61 0.95
CA ALA A 121 -12.21 -6.10 -0.37
C ALA A 121 -13.56 -5.37 -0.36
N ALA A 122 -14.53 -5.89 0.39
CA ALA A 122 -15.85 -5.28 0.52
C ALA A 122 -15.84 -3.89 1.20
N THR A 123 -14.74 -3.49 1.85
CA THR A 123 -14.60 -2.13 2.42
C THR A 123 -14.45 -1.04 1.35
N GLY A 124 -14.10 -1.41 0.12
CA GLY A 124 -13.90 -0.47 -0.99
C GLY A 124 -12.45 0.02 -1.17
N VAL A 125 -11.48 -0.64 -0.51
CA VAL A 125 -10.05 -0.44 -0.83
C VAL A 125 -9.76 -0.86 -2.27
N ASP A 126 -8.81 -0.19 -2.91
CA ASP A 126 -8.49 -0.41 -4.31
C ASP A 126 -7.56 -1.62 -4.49
N ARG A 127 -6.76 -1.93 -3.46
CA ARG A 127 -5.70 -2.94 -3.48
C ARG A 127 -5.60 -3.65 -2.13
N ILE A 128 -5.14 -4.90 -2.15
CA ILE A 128 -4.82 -5.68 -0.95
C ILE A 128 -3.48 -6.36 -1.15
N SER A 129 -2.52 -6.06 -0.28
CA SER A 129 -1.20 -6.68 -0.27
C SER A 129 -1.19 -7.91 0.63
N VAL A 130 -0.83 -9.07 0.05
CA VAL A 130 -0.83 -10.36 0.74
C VAL A 130 0.58 -10.94 0.76
N GLY A 131 1.30 -10.69 1.85
CA GLY A 131 2.66 -11.20 2.02
C GLY A 131 2.74 -12.74 1.99
N ALA A 132 1.71 -13.42 2.52
CA ALA A 132 1.66 -14.87 2.66
C ALA A 132 1.81 -15.62 1.33
N LEU A 133 1.47 -14.98 0.20
CA LEU A 133 1.68 -15.51 -1.16
C LEU A 133 3.16 -15.79 -1.49
N THR A 134 4.09 -15.28 -0.68
CA THR A 134 5.52 -15.46 -0.91
C THR A 134 6.26 -16.03 0.30
N HIS A 135 6.05 -15.51 1.51
CA HIS A 135 6.79 -15.98 2.68
C HIS A 135 6.19 -17.23 3.36
N SER A 136 4.95 -17.59 3.00
CA SER A 136 4.21 -18.71 3.61
C SER A 136 3.54 -19.62 2.57
N ALA A 137 4.01 -19.60 1.33
CA ALA A 137 3.44 -20.42 0.27
C ALA A 137 3.76 -21.90 0.50
N ALA A 138 2.73 -22.75 0.59
CA ALA A 138 2.90 -24.19 0.63
C ALA A 138 3.42 -24.71 -0.71
N CYS A 139 4.31 -25.70 -0.68
CA CYS A 139 4.77 -26.37 -1.90
C CYS A 139 3.67 -27.28 -2.46
N LEU A 140 3.53 -27.31 -3.78
CA LEU A 140 2.70 -28.30 -4.45
C LEU A 140 3.44 -29.63 -4.49
N ASP A 141 2.80 -30.69 -3.99
CA ASP A 141 3.37 -32.04 -4.02
C ASP A 141 3.31 -32.60 -5.44
N LEU A 142 4.47 -32.93 -6.00
CA LEU A 142 4.64 -33.35 -7.39
C LEU A 142 5.59 -34.54 -7.45
N SER A 143 5.18 -35.61 -8.13
CA SER A 143 6.01 -36.79 -8.40
C SER A 143 6.10 -37.06 -9.90
N LEU A 144 7.20 -37.69 -10.32
CA LEU A 144 7.41 -38.19 -11.68
C LEU A 144 7.71 -39.68 -11.60
N GLU A 145 6.88 -40.50 -12.25
CA GLU A 145 7.10 -41.95 -12.36
C GLU A 145 7.72 -42.30 -13.72
N VAL A 146 8.70 -43.20 -13.71
CA VAL A 146 9.39 -43.69 -14.91
C VAL A 146 9.16 -45.19 -15.02
N ALA A 147 8.86 -45.65 -16.23
CA ALA A 147 8.64 -47.06 -16.55
C ALA A 147 9.94 -47.86 -16.66
#